data_AF-A0A383DW34-F1
#
_entry.id   AF-A0A383DW34-F1
#
_cell.length_a   1.000
_cell.length_b   1.000
_cell.length_c   1.000
_cell.angle_alpha   90.00
_cell.angle_beta   90.00
_cell.angle_gamma   90.00
#
_symmetry.space_group_name_H-M   'P 1'
#
loop_
_entity.id
_entity.type
_entity.pdbx_description
1 polymer ?
#
loop_
_entity_poly.entity_id
_entity_poly.type
_entity_poly.pdbx_seq_one_letter_code
_entity_poly.pdbx_strand_id
1 'polypeptide(L)' 'MDISSKIENILRQHINVFKIDIIDESYRHQNHKKDTSGGHFRLLIVSDDFKEN' A
#
# COMPACT_ATOMS: atom_id res chain seq x y z
N MET A 1 4.68 -14.40 4.47
CA MET A 1 5.06 -13.27 3.60
C MET A 1 4.25 -12.08 4.09
N ASP A 2 4.91 -10.95 4.37
CA ASP A 2 4.23 -9.75 4.84
C ASP A 2 3.32 -9.17 3.73
N ILE A 3 2.15 -8.66 4.12
CA ILE A 3 1.16 -8.09 3.18
C ILE A 3 1.77 -6.88 2.48
N SER A 4 2.53 -6.06 3.21
CA SER A 4 3.23 -4.89 2.66
C SER A 4 4.23 -5.30 1.58
N SER A 5 5.02 -6.35 1.82
CA SER A 5 5.94 -6.89 0.80
C SER A 5 5.22 -7.42 -0.44
N LYS A 6 4.04 -8.02 -0.27
CA LYS A 6 3.23 -8.49 -1.41
C LYS A 6 2.71 -7.31 -2.25
N ILE A 7 2.22 -6.26 -1.59
CA ILE A 7 1.76 -5.02 -2.24
C ILE A 7 2.92 -4.37 -3.00
N GLU A 8 4.07 -4.21 -2.36
CA GLU A 8 5.26 -3.63 -2.99
C GLU A 8 5.67 -4.40 -4.25
N ASN A 9 5.76 -5.74 -4.16
CA ASN A 9 6.17 -6.57 -5.29
C ASN A 9 5.23 -6.42 -6.49
N ILE A 10 3.92 -6.46 -6.27
CA ILE A 10 2.92 -6.31 -7.33
C ILE A 10 3.01 -4.93 -7.98
N LEU A 11 3.17 -3.86 -7.18
CA LEU A 11 3.27 -2.50 -7.71
C LEU A 11 4.53 -2.31 -8.56
N ARG A 12 5.68 -2.84 -8.12
CA ARG A 12 6.94 -2.78 -8.89
C ARG A 12 6.90 -3.56 -10.20
N GLN A 13 6.00 -4.53 -10.34
CA GLN A 13 5.82 -5.27 -11.59
C GLN A 13 5.02 -4.49 -12.64
N HIS A 14 4.21 -3.51 -12.23
CA HIS A 14 3.27 -2.81 -13.12
C HIS A 14 3.58 -1.32 -13.29
N ILE A 15 4.37 -0.75 -12.38
CA ILE A 15 4.69 0.68 -12.33
C ILE A 15 6.20 0.82 -12.18
N ASN A 16 6.80 1.79 -12.87
CA ASN A 16 8.21 2.13 -12.73
C ASN A 16 8.48 2.91 -11.43
N VAL A 17 8.43 2.21 -10.30
CA VAL A 17 8.52 2.81 -8.96
C VAL A 17 9.97 3.16 -8.60
N PHE A 18 10.28 4.45 -8.50
CA PHE A 18 11.53 4.95 -7.92
C PHE A 18 11.53 4.87 -6.40
N LYS A 19 10.41 5.24 -5.78
CA LYS A 19 10.24 5.19 -4.32
C LYS A 19 8.83 4.72 -3.97
N ILE A 20 8.74 3.86 -2.96
CA ILE A 20 7.48 3.45 -2.35
C ILE A 20 7.65 3.42 -0.83
N ASP A 21 6.73 4.08 -0.13
CA ASP A 21 6.58 3.95 1.32
C ASP A 21 5.17 3.39 1.60
N ILE A 22 5.09 2.31 2.38
CA ILE A 22 3.83 1.66 2.76
C ILE A 22 3.66 1.79 4.28
N ILE A 23 2.52 2.33 4.70
CA ILE A 23 2.17 2.50 6.11
C ILE A 23 0.91 1.67 6.37
N ASP A 24 1.02 0.68 7.26
CA ASP A 24 -0.11 -0.11 7.73
C ASP A 24 -0.85 0.64 8.84
N GLU A 25 -2.07 1.09 8.55
CA GLU A 25 -2.98 1.77 9.46
C GLU A 25 -4.11 0.84 9.95
N SER A 26 -4.01 -0.47 9.73
CA SER A 26 -5.03 -1.47 10.13
C SER A 26 -5.34 -1.44 11.63
N TYR A 27 -4.40 -0.95 12.45
CA TYR A 27 -4.57 -0.78 13.89
C TYR A 27 -5.59 0.31 14.27
N ARG A 28 -5.92 1.26 13.38
CA ARG A 28 -6.81 2.39 13.68
C ARG A 28 -8.28 1.99 13.91
N HIS A 29 -8.62 0.71 13.72
CA HIS A 29 -9.96 0.15 13.98
C HIS A 29 -10.03 -0.87 15.14
N GLN A 30 -8.99 -1.02 15.98
CA GLN A 30 -9.00 -2.03 17.05
C GLN A 30 -10.11 -1.86 18.11
N ASN A 31 -10.76 -0.69 18.18
CA ASN A 31 -11.84 -0.42 19.14
C ASN A 31 -13.27 -0.58 18.62
N HIS A 32 -13.47 -1.05 17.38
CA HIS A 32 -14.83 -1.36 16.89
C HIS A 32 -14.81 -2.64 16.05
N LYS A 33 -15.25 -3.75 16.65
CA LYS A 33 -15.51 -5.02 15.96
C LYS A 33 -16.61 -4.80 14.90
N LYS A 34 -16.21 -4.49 13.67
CA LYS A 34 -17.01 -4.78 12.49
C LYS A 34 -16.24 -5.79 11.66
N ASP A 35 -16.94 -6.84 11.24
CA ASP A 35 -16.45 -7.96 10.43
C ASP A 35 -15.81 -7.49 9.12
N THR A 36 -14.57 -7.03 9.18
CA THR A 36 -13.82 -6.62 7.98
C THR A 36 -12.48 -7.32 8.01
N SER A 37 -12.38 -8.40 7.23
CA SER A 37 -11.19 -9.25 7.05
C SER A 37 -10.15 -8.60 6.12
N GLY A 38 -9.92 -7.30 6.25
CA GLY A 38 -9.01 -6.51 5.42
C GLY A 38 -8.08 -5.63 6.25
N GLY A 39 -7.03 -5.12 5.62
CA GLY A 39 -6.11 -4.15 6.20
C GLY A 39 -6.25 -2.76 5.57
N HIS A 40 -5.93 -1.71 6.33
CA HIS A 40 -5.88 -0.33 5.84
C HIS A 40 -4.43 0.06 5.59
N PHE A 41 -4.09 0.38 4.34
CA PHE A 41 -2.73 0.75 3.97
C PHE A 41 -2.73 2.11 3.30
N ARG A 42 -1.83 2.99 3.74
CA ARG A 42 -1.52 4.25 3.07
C ARG A 42 -0.20 4.10 2.33
N LEU A 43 -0.18 4.49 1.06
CA LEU A 43 0.99 4.38 0.21
C LEU A 43 1.42 5.76 -0.30
N LEU A 44 2.73 5.98 -0.33
CA LEU A 44 3.36 7.06 -1.09
C LEU A 44 4.18 6.41 -2.21
N ILE A 45 3.89 6.75 -3.46
CA ILE A 45 4.58 6.19 -4.63
C ILE A 45 5.11 7.34 -5.48
N VAL A 46 6.40 7.28 -5.82
CA VAL A 46 7.06 8.20 -6.76
C VAL A 46 7.41 7.41 -8.02
N SER A 47 6.81 7.80 -9.14
CA SER A 47 7.00 7.20 -10.46
C SER A 47 6.81 8.27 -11.54
N ASP A 48 7.54 8.15 -12.63
CA ASP A 48 7.33 8.96 -13.84
C ASP A 48 6.01 8.60 -14.54
N ASP A 49 5.46 7.42 -14.27
CA ASP A 49 4.18 6.97 -14.85
C ASP A 49 2.98 7.85 -14.41
N PHE A 50 3.14 8.65 -13.36
CA PHE A 50 2.13 9.60 -12.89
C PHE A 50 2.30 11.02 -13.45
N LYS A 51 3.32 11.26 -14.26
CA LYS A 51 3.54 12.57 -14.86
C LYS A 51 2.47 12.84 -15.91
N GLU A 52 1.70 13.91 -15.74
CA GLU A 52 0.82 14.39 -16.83
C GLU A 52 1.68 14.86 -18.00
N ASN A 53 1.28 14.46 -19.20
CA ASN A 53 1.88 14.90 -20.46
C ASN A 53 1.29 16.24 -20.92
#